data_AF-A0A2N0NBL7-F1
#
_entry.id   AF-A0A2N0NBL7-F1
#
_cell.length_a   1.000
_cell.length_b   1.000
_cell.length_c   1.000
_cell.angle_alpha   90.00
_cell.angle_beta   90.00
_cell.angle_gamma   90.00
#
_symmetry.space_group_name_H-M   'P 1'
#
loop_
_entity.id
_entity.type
_entity.pdbx_description
1 polymer ?
#
loop_
_entity_poly.entity_id
_entity_poly.type
_entity_poly.pdbx_seq_one_letter_code
_entity_poly.pdbx_strand_id
1 'polypeptide(L)'
;MTHPEIYLRISGDGRNFGKKVKHVMITFSILNDKNKLHQPENHYTTTLYPGIGKYEILNIVLKHLIVELRKLKEEELEDKHGVKWKINLYFSSDWKFLMICLGMNAANSKYFCPWCEVSKEQ
;
A
#
# COMPACT_ATOMS: atom_id res chain seq x y z
N MET A 1 -12.43 -28.25 -2.26
CA MET A 1 -13.04 -27.03 -2.83
C MET A 1 -12.00 -25.93 -2.74
N THR A 2 -11.72 -25.23 -3.84
CA THR A 2 -10.84 -24.06 -3.82
C THR A 2 -11.64 -22.88 -3.27
N HIS A 3 -11.27 -22.37 -2.09
CA HIS A 3 -11.82 -21.11 -1.60
C HIS A 3 -11.43 -20.00 -2.57
N PRO A 4 -12.37 -19.13 -2.98
CA PRO A 4 -12.03 -18.04 -3.88
C PRO A 4 -11.09 -17.06 -3.17
N GLU A 5 -10.14 -16.51 -3.93
CA GLU A 5 -9.11 -15.61 -3.40
C GLU A 5 -9.27 -14.21 -4.00
N ILE A 6 -9.10 -13.18 -3.17
CA ILE A 6 -8.98 -11.79 -3.60
C ILE A 6 -7.55 -11.31 -3.33
N TYR A 7 -6.91 -10.75 -4.33
CA TYR A 7 -5.58 -10.17 -4.21
C TYR A 7 -5.73 -8.66 -4.09
N LEU A 8 -5.48 -8.11 -2.91
CA LEU A 8 -5.62 -6.69 -2.63
C LEU A 8 -4.24 -6.03 -2.61
N ARG A 9 -4.00 -5.05 -3.48
CA ARG A 9 -2.79 -4.22 -3.45
C ARG A 9 -3.06 -2.94 -2.70
N ILE A 10 -2.22 -2.62 -1.72
CA ILE A 10 -2.14 -1.32 -1.05
C ILE A 10 -0.95 -0.54 -1.64
N SER A 11 -1.16 0.75 -1.93
CA SER A 11 -0.14 1.66 -2.46
C SER A 11 -0.30 3.03 -1.80
N GLY A 12 0.80 3.73 -1.58
CA GLY A 12 0.82 5.13 -1.21
C GLY A 12 1.56 6.00 -2.22
N ASP A 13 1.18 7.26 -2.32
CA ASP A 13 1.85 8.24 -3.18
C ASP A 13 1.77 9.64 -2.53
N GLY A 14 2.83 10.41 -2.69
CA GLY A 14 2.88 11.81 -2.28
C GLY A 14 2.55 12.72 -3.46
N ARG A 15 1.39 13.40 -3.43
CA ARG A 15 0.94 14.29 -4.50
C ARG A 15 0.91 15.76 -4.09
N ASN A 16 1.25 16.64 -5.01
CA ASN A 16 0.99 18.08 -4.84
C ASN A 16 -0.43 18.37 -5.33
N PHE A 17 -1.32 18.84 -4.44
CA PHE A 17 -2.59 19.42 -4.86
C PHE A 17 -2.45 20.95 -4.93
N GLY A 18 -2.48 21.49 -6.14
CA GLY A 18 -2.20 22.91 -6.41
C GLY A 18 -0.75 23.32 -6.10
N LYS A 19 -0.49 24.63 -6.01
CA LYS A 19 0.86 25.19 -5.77
C LYS A 19 1.32 25.17 -4.29
N LYS A 20 0.51 24.69 -3.34
CA LYS A 20 0.75 24.99 -1.91
C LYS A 20 0.69 23.82 -0.92
N VAL A 21 0.00 22.71 -1.19
CA VAL A 21 -0.16 21.65 -0.17
C VAL A 21 0.17 20.26 -0.72
N LYS A 22 1.22 19.67 -0.15
CA LYS A 22 1.55 18.25 -0.34
C LYS A 22 0.53 17.41 0.42
N HIS A 23 0.02 16.39 -0.23
CA HIS A 23 -0.83 15.38 0.37
C HIS A 23 -0.21 14.02 0.19
N VAL A 24 -0.47 13.14 1.14
CA VAL A 24 -0.21 11.72 1.01
C VAL A 24 -1.53 11.01 0.80
N MET A 25 -1.58 10.18 -0.24
CA MET A 25 -2.74 9.39 -0.61
C MET A 25 -2.39 7.91 -0.46
N ILE A 26 -3.28 7.15 0.16
CA ILE A 26 -3.22 5.69 0.19
C ILE A 26 -4.40 5.18 -0.62
N THR A 27 -4.11 4.25 -1.53
CA THR A 27 -5.09 3.60 -2.38
C THR A 27 -5.00 2.09 -2.22
N PHE A 28 -6.10 1.41 -2.53
CA PHE A 28 -6.11 -0.02 -2.78
C PHE A 28 -6.63 -0.34 -4.18
N SER A 29 -6.23 -1.49 -4.71
CA SER A 29 -6.75 -2.04 -5.98
C SER A 29 -6.91 -3.55 -5.86
N ILE A 30 -7.90 -4.10 -6.57
CA ILE A 30 -8.16 -5.55 -6.64
C ILE A 30 -7.41 -6.11 -7.85
N LEU A 31 -6.45 -7.01 -7.62
CA LEU A 31 -5.56 -7.54 -8.65
C LEU A 31 -6.15 -8.70 -9.47
N ASN A 32 -7.34 -9.18 -9.11
CA ASN A 32 -8.00 -10.29 -9.80
C ASN A 32 -8.35 -9.94 -11.26
N ASP A 33 -8.71 -8.69 -11.55
CA ASP A 33 -9.01 -8.24 -12.91
C ASP A 33 -7.79 -7.54 -13.53
N LYS A 34 -6.87 -8.36 -14.06
CA LYS A 34 -5.59 -7.90 -14.63
C LYS A 34 -5.77 -6.87 -15.76
N ASN A 35 -6.84 -6.98 -16.55
CA ASN A 35 -7.07 -6.11 -17.70
C ASN A 35 -7.43 -4.69 -17.30
N LYS A 36 -8.05 -4.53 -16.11
CA LYS A 36 -8.50 -3.23 -15.61
C LYS A 36 -7.55 -2.59 -14.61
N LEU A 37 -6.46 -3.26 -14.23
CA LEU A 37 -5.48 -2.76 -13.27
C LEU A 37 -4.88 -1.40 -13.63
N HIS A 38 -4.71 -1.12 -14.92
CA HIS A 38 -4.14 0.14 -15.39
C HIS A 38 -5.14 1.30 -15.38
N GLN A 39 -6.43 1.00 -15.25
CA GLN A 39 -7.50 2.00 -15.28
C GLN A 39 -7.62 2.69 -13.91
N PRO A 40 -7.59 4.04 -13.84
CA PRO A 40 -7.67 4.79 -12.58
C PRO A 40 -8.89 4.44 -11.72
N GLU A 41 -9.99 4.04 -12.33
CA GLU A 41 -11.27 3.71 -11.68
C GLU A 41 -11.18 2.48 -10.76
N ASN A 42 -10.12 1.68 -10.91
CA ASN A 42 -9.86 0.50 -10.07
C ASN A 42 -8.86 0.78 -8.93
N HIS A 43 -8.49 2.04 -8.73
CA HIS A 43 -7.66 2.50 -7.62
C HIS A 43 -8.50 3.31 -6.63
N TYR A 44 -8.91 2.68 -5.55
CA TYR A 44 -9.82 3.24 -4.56
C TYR A 44 -9.02 3.92 -3.44
N THR A 45 -9.30 5.19 -3.16
CA THR A 45 -8.63 5.92 -2.07
C THR A 45 -9.19 5.49 -0.72
N THR A 46 -8.32 5.05 0.19
CA THR A 46 -8.69 4.73 1.59
C THR A 46 -8.31 5.84 2.55
N THR A 47 -7.26 6.59 2.25
CA THR A 47 -6.77 7.65 3.14
C THR A 47 -6.18 8.80 2.35
N LEU A 48 -6.50 10.02 2.75
CA LEU A 48 -5.93 11.24 2.21
C LEU A 48 -5.65 12.20 3.37
N TYR A 49 -4.40 12.67 3.49
CA TYR A 49 -4.06 13.65 4.52
C TYR A 49 -3.06 14.69 4.01
N PRO A 50 -3.18 15.96 4.47
CA PRO A 50 -2.22 16.99 4.15
C PRO A 50 -0.91 16.74 4.91
N GLY A 51 0.21 16.80 4.22
CA GLY A 51 1.51 16.62 4.82
C GLY A 51 2.57 16.12 3.84
N ILE A 52 3.79 16.11 4.36
CA ILE A 52 4.91 15.38 3.77
C ILE A 52 4.92 13.97 4.35
N GLY A 53 5.24 12.97 3.52
CA GLY A 53 5.42 11.58 3.93
C GLY A 53 6.57 11.42 4.92
N LYS A 54 6.34 11.79 6.18
CA LYS A 54 7.20 11.47 7.32
C LYS A 54 6.67 10.20 7.97
N TYR A 55 7.58 9.33 8.39
CA TYR A 55 7.24 8.03 8.95
C TYR A 55 6.34 8.15 10.19
N GLU A 56 6.60 9.11 11.08
CA GLU A 56 5.84 9.25 12.33
C GLU A 56 4.38 9.60 12.06
N ILE A 57 4.14 10.53 11.13
CA ILE A 57 2.79 10.94 10.72
C ILE A 57 2.09 9.78 10.01
N LEU A 58 2.81 9.11 9.11
CA LEU A 58 2.27 7.97 8.38
C LEU A 58 1.86 6.83 9.32
N ASN A 59 2.69 6.51 10.30
CA ASN A 59 2.41 5.46 11.27
C ASN A 59 1.16 5.79 12.11
N ILE A 60 0.97 7.05 12.51
CA ILE A 60 -0.23 7.49 13.24
C ILE A 60 -1.47 7.36 12.34
N VAL A 61 -1.41 7.90 11.13
CA VAL A 61 -2.54 7.94 10.20
C VAL A 61 -2.95 6.53 9.76
N LEU A 62 -1.97 5.66 9.48
CA LEU A 62 -2.23 4.30 8.99
C LEU A 62 -2.48 3.27 10.10
N LYS A 63 -2.35 3.64 11.38
CA LYS A 63 -2.50 2.70 12.49
C LYS A 63 -3.80 1.91 12.42
N HIS A 64 -4.92 2.60 12.19
CA HIS A 64 -6.24 1.95 12.07
C HIS A 64 -6.33 1.09 10.80
N LEU A 65 -5.86 1.60 9.66
CA LEU A 65 -5.86 0.84 8.41
C LEU A 65 -5.04 -0.46 8.53
N ILE A 66 -3.89 -0.43 9.21
CA ILE A 66 -3.04 -1.61 9.42
C ILE A 66 -3.77 -2.67 10.26
N VAL A 67 -4.51 -2.25 11.29
CA VAL A 67 -5.30 -3.18 12.11
C VAL A 67 -6.40 -3.85 11.28
N GLU A 68 -7.15 -3.08 10.50
CA GLU A 68 -8.20 -3.62 9.63
C GLU A 68 -7.62 -4.54 8.54
N LEU A 69 -6.48 -4.18 7.95
CA LEU A 69 -5.81 -5.04 6.95
C LEU A 69 -5.32 -6.37 7.57
N ARG A 70 -4.79 -6.35 8.80
CA ARG A 70 -4.40 -7.59 9.49
C ARG A 70 -5.60 -8.47 9.75
N LYS A 71 -6.69 -7.88 10.25
CA LYS A 71 -7.96 -8.58 10.45
C LYS A 71 -8.46 -9.21 9.15
N LEU A 72 -8.49 -8.45 8.05
CA LEU A 72 -8.88 -8.93 6.72
C LEU A 72 -8.00 -10.06 6.18
N LYS A 73 -6.73 -10.13 6.58
CA LYS A 73 -5.81 -11.19 6.17
C LYS A 73 -5.99 -12.47 6.99
N GLU A 74 -6.29 -12.32 8.27
CA GLU A 74 -6.47 -13.42 9.23
C GLU A 74 -7.87 -14.03 9.13
N GLU A 75 -8.87 -13.20 8.87
CA GLU A 75 -10.28 -13.60 8.70
C GLU A 75 -10.61 -13.75 7.21
N GLU A 76 -11.56 -14.63 6.89
CA GLU A 76 -12.12 -14.72 5.53
C GLU A 76 -13.31 -13.76 5.41
N LEU A 77 -13.46 -13.12 4.25
CA LEU A 77 -14.66 -12.32 3.96
C LEU A 77 -15.80 -13.23 3.54
N GLU A 78 -16.88 -13.25 4.30
CA GLU A 78 -18.09 -13.99 3.93
C GLU A 78 -19.01 -13.11 3.09
N ASP A 79 -19.42 -13.59 1.92
CA ASP A 79 -20.40 -12.90 1.09
C ASP A 79 -21.85 -13.24 1.50
N LYS A 80 -22.82 -12.59 0.86
CA LYS A 80 -24.26 -12.79 1.12
C LYS A 80 -24.76 -14.23 0.87
N HIS A 81 -23.95 -15.08 0.25
CA HIS A 81 -24.25 -16.47 -0.05
C HIS A 81 -23.52 -17.45 0.89
N GLY A 82 -22.79 -16.94 1.89
CA GLY A 82 -22.00 -17.75 2.81
C GLY A 82 -20.67 -18.23 2.21
N VAL A 83 -20.25 -17.70 1.06
CA VAL A 83 -18.95 -18.05 0.46
C VAL A 83 -17.87 -17.26 1.17
N LYS A 84 -16.86 -17.97 1.67
CA LYS A 84 -15.70 -17.37 2.34
C LYS A 84 -14.59 -17.08 1.34
N TRP A 85 -14.19 -15.83 1.28
CA TRP A 85 -13.17 -15.29 0.39
C TRP A 85 -11.89 -15.03 1.16
N LYS A 86 -10.80 -15.66 0.74
CA LYS A 86 -9.48 -15.45 1.32
C LYS A 86 -8.85 -14.18 0.74
N ILE A 87 -8.32 -13.31 1.60
CA ILE A 87 -7.68 -12.07 1.19
C ILE A 87 -6.16 -12.21 1.23
N ASN A 88 -5.52 -11.99 0.09
CA ASN A 88 -4.07 -11.92 -0.05
C ASN A 88 -3.65 -10.46 -0.23
N LEU A 89 -2.85 -9.94 0.70
CA LEU A 89 -2.39 -8.56 0.69
C LEU A 89 -1.05 -8.41 -0.02
N TYR A 90 -0.97 -7.40 -0.89
CA TYR A 90 0.25 -6.94 -1.55
C TYR A 90 0.49 -5.48 -1.19
N PHE A 91 1.73 -5.11 -0.94
CA PHE A 91 2.12 -3.73 -0.78
C PHE A 91 3.09 -3.35 -1.89
N SER A 92 2.78 -2.29 -2.64
CA SER A 92 3.68 -1.75 -3.66
C SER A 92 3.39 -0.30 -3.95
N SER A 93 4.45 0.51 -3.96
CA SER A 93 4.43 1.97 -4.02
C SER A 93 5.58 2.49 -4.86
N ASP A 94 5.66 3.81 -5.06
CA ASP A 94 6.92 4.41 -5.49
C ASP A 94 8.03 4.14 -4.47
N TRP A 95 9.27 4.07 -4.95
CA TRP A 95 10.42 3.71 -4.13
C TRP A 95 10.57 4.65 -2.91
N LYS A 96 10.30 5.95 -3.05
CA LYS A 96 10.46 6.90 -1.95
C LYS A 96 9.46 6.63 -0.83
N PHE A 97 8.20 6.36 -1.17
CA PHE A 97 7.18 6.00 -0.20
C PHE A 97 7.49 4.65 0.49
N LEU A 98 7.95 3.65 -0.27
CA LEU A 98 8.40 2.37 0.28
C LEU A 98 9.49 2.55 1.35
N MET A 99 10.50 3.37 1.06
CA MET A 99 11.58 3.64 2.02
C MET A 99 11.09 4.31 3.30
N ILE A 100 10.16 5.25 3.17
CA ILE A 100 9.54 5.91 4.33
C ILE A 100 8.83 4.87 5.19
N CYS A 101 8.01 3.99 4.61
CA CYS A 101 7.31 2.93 5.34
C CYS A 101 8.26 1.94 6.04
N LEU A 102 9.42 1.67 5.44
CA LEU A 102 10.42 0.75 5.98
C LEU A 102 11.39 1.41 6.97
N GLY A 103 11.25 2.72 7.23
CA GLY A 103 12.14 3.47 8.12
C GLY A 103 13.57 3.61 7.59
N MET A 104 13.75 3.53 6.26
CA MET A 104 15.07 3.56 5.63
C MET A 104 15.48 4.99 5.24
N ASN A 105 16.76 5.31 5.49
CA ASN A 105 17.31 6.65 5.32
C ASN A 105 17.98 6.82 3.94
N ALA A 106 17.16 7.22 2.97
CA ALA A 106 17.56 7.85 1.70
C ALA A 106 18.13 6.98 0.56
N ALA A 107 17.97 7.50 -0.67
CA ALA A 107 18.28 6.81 -1.94
C ALA A 107 19.77 6.67 -2.17
N ASN A 108 20.55 7.50 -1.49
CA ASN A 108 22.01 7.50 -1.54
C ASN A 108 22.63 6.52 -0.54
N SER A 109 21.84 5.80 0.27
CA SER A 109 22.35 4.73 1.14
C SER A 109 23.19 3.73 0.34
N LYS A 110 24.26 3.22 0.97
CA LYS A 110 25.09 2.13 0.44
C LYS A 110 24.24 0.90 0.12
N TYR A 111 23.24 0.63 0.96
CA TYR A 111 22.20 -0.38 0.76
C TYR A 111 20.89 0.34 0.43
N PHE A 112 20.67 0.59 -0.86
CA PHE A 112 19.49 1.33 -1.33
C PHE A 112 18.29 0.41 -1.63
N CYS A 113 18.56 -0.89 -1.80
CA CYS A 113 17.59 -1.91 -2.21
C CYS A 113 16.81 -2.43 -1.00
N PRO A 114 15.49 -2.26 -0.93
CA PRO A 114 14.71 -2.76 0.20
C PRO A 114 14.46 -4.26 0.21
N TRP A 115 14.82 -4.95 -0.88
CA TRP A 115 14.63 -6.38 -1.06
C TRP A 115 15.95 -7.16 -1.00
N CYS A 116 17.09 -6.46 -0.93
CA CYS A 116 18.40 -7.07 -1.07
C CYS A 116 19.50 -6.26 -0.39
N GLU A 117 20.50 -6.95 0.16
CA GLU A 117 21.66 -6.34 0.84
C GLU A 117 22.79 -5.98 -0.15
N VAL A 118 22.44 -5.74 -1.43
CA VAL A 118 23.39 -5.37 -2.47
C VAL A 118 23.88 -3.95 -2.23
N SER A 119 25.20 -3.78 -2.24
CA SER A 119 25.81 -2.47 -2.05
C SER A 119 26.01 -1.76 -3.39
N LYS A 120 25.95 -0.43 -3.41
CA LYS A 120 26.24 0.37 -4.61
C LYS A 120 27.66 0.23 -5.15
N GLU A 121 28.58 -0.31 -4.35
CA GLU A 121 30.01 -0.40 -4.65
C GLU A 121 30.40 -1.73 -5.32
N GLN A 122 29.42 -2.53 -5.74
CA GLN A 122 29.66 -3.77 -6.49
C GLN A 122 29.92 -3.52 -7.97
#